data_AF-A0A9X4ALK3-F1
#
_entry.id   AF-A0A9X4ALK3-F1
#
_cell.length_a   1.000
_cell.length_b   1.000
_cell.length_c   1.000
_cell.angle_alpha   90.00
_cell.angle_beta   90.00
_cell.angle_gamma   90.00
#
_symmetry.space_group_name_H-M   'P 1'
#
loop_
_entity.id
_entity.type
_entity.pdbx_description
1 polymer ?
#
loop_
_entity_poly.entity_id
_entity_poly.type
_entity_poly.pdbx_seq_one_letter_code
_entity_poly.pdbx_strand_id
1 'polypeptide(L)'
;MIWREINVYHTLFIKLNSKATPIRHLLFISFLGEKVDSFYQFASESYQPFGKGPYLCLNAAAEHYFNPVIPTVKVTICTDTRRPVGTFTCSCGFSYSRRGPDQTEEDPYRIGRIKQFGPVWQDKLSYLLHVEKLSYYAAAKHLKVDIGTVKKYAGLKAKTLSNYSEPTDLLERKQDQWLQLCKDSPNLTTSKLRKQEPALYAWLYRHDKQWLHKYSPKTRRNQTTNTRVDWRERDRELLRDIEVIVRKLLGASKPIRLTIGRIGKEVRLLPLLEQHLDKLSLTRRYLQDVTETTEQFQIRRVKWAVKELLHQHQEVVDWRIRRLAGLKDTISDSVSKEIIKQVKQYRSKV
;
A
#
# COMPACT_ATOMS: atom_id res chain seq x y z
N MET A 1 -35.33 13.98 -0.31
CA MET A 1 -35.70 14.35 -1.69
C MET A 1 -34.81 15.48 -2.25
N ILE A 2 -33.57 15.64 -1.74
CA ILE A 2 -32.66 16.77 -2.10
C ILE A 2 -31.43 16.26 -2.88
N TRP A 3 -31.20 14.94 -2.91
CA TRP A 3 -30.09 14.31 -3.65
C TRP A 3 -30.37 14.07 -5.15
N ARG A 4 -31.61 14.25 -5.62
CA ARG A 4 -31.98 14.09 -7.04
C ARG A 4 -31.78 15.36 -7.86
N GLU A 5 -31.82 16.55 -7.26
CA GLU A 5 -31.70 17.82 -7.98
C GLU A 5 -30.25 18.17 -8.32
N ILE A 6 -29.29 17.83 -7.47
CA ILE A 6 -27.85 18.08 -7.73
C ILE A 6 -27.37 17.33 -8.99
N ASN A 7 -27.97 16.18 -9.31
CA ASN A 7 -27.57 15.36 -10.46
C ASN A 7 -28.08 15.92 -11.81
N VAL A 8 -29.17 16.70 -11.80
CA VAL A 8 -29.73 17.32 -13.01
C VAL A 8 -28.83 18.46 -13.50
N TYR A 9 -28.38 19.32 -12.58
CA TYR A 9 -27.46 20.42 -12.90
C TYR A 9 -26.09 19.91 -13.36
N HIS A 10 -25.57 18.85 -12.75
CA HIS A 10 -24.29 18.25 -13.14
C HIS A 10 -24.32 17.65 -14.56
N THR A 11 -25.47 17.15 -14.99
CA THR A 11 -25.66 16.59 -16.35
C THR A 11 -25.78 17.67 -17.42
N LEU A 12 -26.35 18.83 -17.07
CA LEU A 12 -26.46 20.00 -17.97
C LEU A 12 -25.11 20.67 -18.24
N PHE A 13 -24.23 20.78 -17.24
CA PHE A 13 -22.95 21.48 -17.40
C PHE A 13 -21.81 20.61 -17.99
N ILE A 14 -21.81 19.28 -17.83
CA ILE A 14 -20.68 18.43 -18.26
C ILE A 14 -20.71 18.04 -19.75
N LYS A 15 -21.87 18.16 -20.42
CA LYS A 15 -22.04 17.79 -21.84
C LYS A 15 -22.15 18.97 -22.79
N LEU A 16 -21.56 20.12 -22.44
CA LEU A 16 -21.36 21.26 -23.35
C LEU A 16 -20.16 21.09 -24.30
N ASN A 17 -19.50 19.92 -24.31
CA ASN A 17 -18.54 19.59 -25.36
C ASN A 17 -19.27 18.97 -26.57
N SER A 18 -19.42 19.80 -27.59
CA SER A 18 -19.64 19.53 -29.03
C SER A 18 -20.88 18.76 -29.52
N LYS A 19 -21.83 18.35 -28.68
CA LYS A 19 -23.07 17.68 -29.14
C LYS A 19 -24.36 18.04 -28.37
N ALA A 20 -24.43 19.19 -27.72
CA ALA A 20 -25.68 19.64 -27.13
C ALA A 20 -26.58 20.25 -28.22
N THR A 21 -27.81 19.75 -28.36
CA THR A 21 -28.76 20.24 -29.36
C THR A 21 -29.18 21.67 -29.01
N PRO A 22 -29.16 22.63 -29.97
CA PRO A 22 -29.52 24.03 -29.73
C PRO A 22 -30.84 24.22 -28.98
N ILE A 23 -31.82 23.34 -29.23
CA ILE A 23 -33.13 23.32 -28.56
C ILE A 23 -32.99 23.14 -27.04
N ARG A 24 -32.05 22.32 -26.54
CA ARG A 24 -31.85 22.12 -25.10
C ARG A 24 -31.31 23.38 -24.42
N HIS A 25 -30.48 24.16 -25.11
CA HIS A 25 -30.04 25.46 -24.61
C HIS A 25 -31.20 26.45 -24.54
N LEU A 26 -32.02 26.52 -25.59
CA LEU A 26 -33.20 27.39 -25.62
C LEU A 26 -34.21 27.04 -24.53
N LEU A 27 -34.49 25.75 -24.31
CA LEU A 27 -35.38 25.30 -23.24
C LEU A 27 -34.81 25.59 -21.85
N PHE A 28 -33.50 25.47 -21.66
CA PHE A 28 -32.85 25.80 -20.38
C PHE A 28 -32.87 27.30 -20.10
N ILE A 29 -32.60 28.13 -21.11
CA ILE A 29 -32.69 29.59 -21.02
C ILE A 29 -34.12 30.01 -20.66
N SER A 30 -35.11 29.44 -21.34
CA SER A 30 -36.53 29.66 -21.06
C SER A 30 -36.92 29.19 -19.64
N PHE A 31 -36.43 28.04 -19.19
CA PHE A 31 -36.64 27.54 -17.83
C PHE A 31 -36.08 28.48 -16.76
N LEU A 32 -34.94 29.14 -17.02
CA LEU A 32 -34.36 30.13 -16.12
C LEU A 32 -35.09 31.49 -16.16
N GLY A 33 -36.09 31.67 -17.04
CA GLY A 33 -36.81 32.94 -17.21
C GLY A 33 -36.01 34.02 -17.94
N GLU A 34 -34.89 33.66 -18.56
CA GLU A 34 -33.97 34.55 -19.25
C GLU A 34 -34.26 34.61 -20.76
N LYS A 35 -33.77 35.66 -21.43
CA LYS A 35 -33.85 35.78 -22.90
C LYS A 35 -32.53 35.37 -23.53
N VAL A 36 -32.56 34.86 -24.76
CA VAL A 36 -31.33 34.52 -25.49
C VAL A 36 -30.42 35.75 -25.65
N ASP A 37 -31.02 36.94 -25.82
CA ASP A 37 -30.29 38.20 -25.97
C ASP A 37 -29.54 38.63 -24.71
N SER A 38 -29.98 38.23 -23.51
CA SER A 38 -29.27 38.56 -22.26
C SER A 38 -27.95 37.80 -22.13
N PHE A 39 -27.80 36.64 -22.76
CA PHE A 39 -26.55 35.86 -22.71
C PHE A 39 -25.39 36.52 -23.46
N TYR A 40 -25.65 37.27 -24.53
CA TYR A 40 -24.60 38.01 -25.24
C TYR A 40 -23.96 39.09 -24.38
N GLN A 41 -24.63 39.56 -23.33
CA GLN A 41 -24.08 40.49 -22.35
C GLN A 41 -22.96 39.85 -21.50
N PHE A 42 -23.01 38.54 -21.31
CA PHE A 42 -22.03 37.76 -20.54
C PHE A 42 -21.00 37.03 -21.41
N ALA A 43 -21.14 37.08 -22.74
CA ALA A 43 -20.22 36.41 -23.68
C ALA A 43 -18.78 36.96 -23.62
N SER A 44 -18.62 38.20 -23.14
CA SER A 44 -17.32 38.84 -22.92
C SER A 44 -16.70 38.54 -21.55
N GLU A 45 -17.46 37.95 -20.61
CA GLU A 45 -16.97 37.62 -19.28
C GLU A 45 -16.18 36.30 -19.30
N SER A 46 -14.85 36.40 -19.21
CA SER A 46 -14.00 35.22 -19.05
C SER A 46 -14.18 34.62 -17.66
N TYR A 47 -14.50 33.33 -17.57
CA TYR A 47 -14.49 32.61 -16.29
C TYR A 47 -13.09 32.65 -15.65
N GLN A 48 -12.96 33.32 -14.51
CA GLN A 48 -11.71 33.55 -13.77
C GLN A 48 -11.73 32.79 -12.43
N PRO A 49 -11.49 31.46 -12.42
CA PRO A 49 -11.62 30.64 -11.21
C PRO A 49 -10.60 30.96 -10.10
N PHE A 50 -9.59 31.79 -10.37
CA PHE A 50 -8.54 32.18 -9.44
C PHE A 50 -8.51 33.69 -9.19
N GLY A 51 -9.56 34.41 -9.59
CA GLY A 51 -9.61 35.87 -9.55
C GLY A 51 -8.76 36.55 -10.63
N LYS A 52 -8.66 37.88 -10.55
CA LYS A 52 -7.81 38.70 -11.42
C LYS A 52 -6.39 38.72 -10.86
N GLY A 53 -5.41 38.57 -11.75
CA GLY A 53 -4.00 38.73 -11.39
C GLY A 53 -3.65 40.18 -11.01
N PRO A 54 -2.44 40.42 -10.49
CA PRO A 54 -1.33 39.47 -10.40
C PRO A 54 -1.42 38.50 -9.20
N TYR A 55 -0.87 37.29 -9.36
CA TYR A 55 -0.93 36.19 -8.39
C TYR A 55 0.36 36.08 -7.57
N LEU A 56 0.24 35.48 -6.38
CA LEU A 56 1.35 35.32 -5.43
C LEU A 56 2.46 34.42 -5.95
N CYS A 57 3.72 34.81 -5.73
CA CYS A 57 4.84 33.88 -5.87
C CYS A 57 5.06 33.12 -4.57
N LEU A 58 4.99 31.79 -4.60
CA LEU A 58 5.15 30.94 -3.42
C LEU A 58 6.56 30.31 -3.31
N ASN A 59 7.55 30.96 -3.93
CA ASN A 59 8.95 30.56 -3.83
C ASN A 59 9.60 31.11 -2.55
N ALA A 60 9.80 30.28 -1.53
CA ALA A 60 10.43 30.69 -0.27
C ALA A 60 11.89 31.19 -0.41
N ALA A 61 12.54 30.91 -1.54
CA ALA A 61 13.89 31.38 -1.82
C ALA A 61 13.95 32.78 -2.46
N ALA A 62 12.82 33.27 -2.99
CA ALA A 62 12.76 34.56 -3.66
C ALA A 62 12.48 35.68 -2.65
N GLU A 63 13.06 36.86 -2.88
CA GLU A 63 12.80 38.05 -2.05
C GLU A 63 11.33 38.50 -2.13
N HIS A 64 10.66 38.21 -3.24
CA HIS A 64 9.25 38.49 -3.47
C HIS A 64 8.31 37.34 -3.05
N TYR A 65 8.72 36.53 -2.06
CA TYR A 65 7.89 35.47 -1.51
C TYR A 65 6.59 36.06 -0.93
N PHE A 66 5.44 35.53 -1.37
CA PHE A 66 4.10 36.05 -1.09
C PHE A 66 3.76 37.41 -1.70
N ASN A 67 4.56 37.94 -2.64
CA ASN A 67 4.17 39.14 -3.37
C ASN A 67 3.41 38.78 -4.66
N PRO A 68 2.40 39.58 -5.06
CA PRO A 68 1.62 39.35 -6.27
C PRO A 68 2.38 39.79 -7.52
N VAL A 69 3.26 38.93 -8.03
CA VAL A 69 4.18 39.24 -9.16
C VAL A 69 3.92 38.40 -10.41
N ILE A 70 3.01 37.42 -10.35
CA ILE A 70 2.71 36.54 -11.48
C ILE A 70 1.57 37.16 -12.30
N PRO A 71 1.78 37.62 -13.54
CA PRO A 71 0.77 38.38 -14.26
C PRO A 71 -0.40 37.53 -14.76
N THR A 72 -0.13 36.28 -15.15
CA THR A 72 -1.11 35.40 -15.80
C THR A 72 -1.08 33.99 -15.24
N VAL A 73 -2.21 33.28 -15.35
CA VAL A 73 -2.37 31.88 -14.95
C VAL A 73 -2.84 31.06 -16.13
N LYS A 74 -2.23 29.89 -16.33
CA LYS A 74 -2.73 28.91 -17.30
C LYS A 74 -3.76 28.02 -16.63
N VAL A 75 -5.02 28.14 -17.02
CA VAL A 75 -6.13 27.34 -16.47
C VAL A 75 -6.38 26.10 -17.33
N THR A 76 -6.45 24.95 -16.69
CA THR A 76 -6.83 23.66 -17.30
C THR A 76 -7.90 22.98 -16.46
N ILE A 77 -8.66 22.04 -17.01
CA ILE A 77 -9.65 21.27 -16.25
C ILE A 77 -9.05 19.92 -15.85
N CYS A 78 -9.17 19.54 -14.57
CA CYS A 78 -8.80 18.21 -14.12
C CYS A 78 -9.74 17.16 -14.72
N THR A 79 -9.19 16.11 -15.33
CA THR A 79 -9.97 15.04 -15.98
C THR A 79 -10.90 14.33 -15.00
N ASP A 80 -10.40 14.06 -13.80
CA ASP A 80 -11.08 13.21 -12.82
C ASP A 80 -12.10 14.00 -12.00
N THR A 81 -11.72 15.21 -11.57
CA THR A 81 -12.55 16.03 -10.67
C THR A 81 -13.35 17.11 -11.37
N ARG A 82 -13.09 17.34 -12.67
CA ARG A 82 -13.67 18.43 -13.48
C ARG A 82 -13.50 19.85 -12.91
N ARG A 83 -12.65 20.00 -11.89
CA ARG A 83 -12.33 21.30 -11.28
C ARG A 83 -11.24 22.01 -12.06
N PRO A 84 -11.23 23.37 -12.07
CA PRO A 84 -10.17 24.14 -12.68
C PRO A 84 -8.85 23.95 -11.92
N VAL A 85 -7.75 23.90 -12.65
CA VAL A 85 -6.38 23.79 -12.15
C VAL A 85 -5.57 24.91 -12.78
N GLY A 86 -5.10 25.82 -11.94
CA GLY A 86 -4.28 26.95 -12.33
C GLY A 86 -2.81 26.55 -12.27
N THR A 87 -2.05 26.86 -13.32
CA THR A 87 -0.59 26.79 -13.33
C THR A 87 -0.03 28.20 -13.30
N PHE A 88 0.73 28.48 -12.26
CA PHE A 88 1.32 29.79 -11.97
C PHE A 88 2.81 29.69 -12.22
N THR A 89 3.35 30.58 -13.06
CA THR A 89 4.76 30.60 -13.43
C THR A 89 5.32 31.98 -13.16
N CYS A 90 6.28 32.07 -12.24
CA CYS A 90 6.94 33.32 -11.90
C CYS A 90 8.20 33.55 -12.75
N SER A 91 8.60 34.81 -12.91
CA SER A 91 9.86 35.21 -13.55
C SER A 91 11.10 34.68 -12.82
N CYS A 92 11.02 34.38 -11.52
CA CYS A 92 12.09 33.68 -10.79
C CYS A 92 12.29 32.20 -11.20
N GLY A 93 11.49 31.72 -12.15
CA GLY A 93 11.48 30.35 -12.68
C GLY A 93 10.79 29.33 -11.78
N PHE A 94 10.21 29.75 -10.67
CA PHE A 94 9.35 28.92 -9.84
C PHE A 94 7.99 28.74 -10.51
N SER A 95 7.53 27.49 -10.63
CA SER A 95 6.20 27.18 -11.14
C SER A 95 5.49 26.15 -10.29
N TYR A 96 4.21 26.39 -10.05
CA TYR A 96 3.37 25.53 -9.23
C TYR A 96 1.94 25.50 -9.76
N SER A 97 1.17 24.52 -9.30
CA SER A 97 -0.25 24.42 -9.59
C SER A 97 -1.07 24.26 -8.32
N ARG A 98 -2.29 24.80 -8.36
CA ARG A 98 -3.33 24.60 -7.35
C ARG A 98 -4.68 24.39 -8.01
N ARG A 99 -5.53 23.63 -7.33
CA ARG A 99 -6.88 23.29 -7.78
C ARG A 99 -7.83 24.35 -7.23
N GLY A 100 -8.65 24.93 -8.09
CA GLY A 100 -9.68 25.90 -7.73
C GLY A 100 -11.09 25.32 -7.85
N PRO A 101 -12.11 26.18 -7.98
CA PRO A 101 -12.00 27.64 -7.88
C PRO A 101 -11.58 28.09 -6.46
N ASP A 102 -11.02 29.28 -6.33
CA ASP A 102 -10.74 29.88 -5.03
C ASP A 102 -12.07 30.24 -4.35
N GLN A 103 -12.23 29.85 -3.09
CA GLN A 103 -13.44 30.06 -2.30
C GLN A 103 -13.16 30.81 -1.00
N THR A 104 -11.93 30.69 -0.49
CA THR A 104 -11.50 31.19 0.81
C THR A 104 -10.26 32.08 0.65
N GLU A 105 -10.05 33.02 1.58
CA GLU A 105 -8.91 33.94 1.55
C GLU A 105 -7.55 33.22 1.68
N GLU A 106 -7.54 31.98 2.18
CA GLU A 106 -6.34 31.16 2.31
C GLU A 106 -5.96 30.43 1.01
N ASP A 107 -6.89 30.29 0.06
CA ASP A 107 -6.65 29.53 -1.18
C ASP A 107 -5.47 30.06 -2.01
N PRO A 108 -5.25 31.38 -2.17
CA PRO A 108 -4.08 31.97 -2.84
C PRO A 108 -2.72 31.47 -2.33
N TYR A 109 -2.64 31.10 -1.05
CA TYR A 109 -1.41 30.69 -0.38
C TYR A 109 -1.11 29.18 -0.52
N ARG A 110 -2.06 28.40 -1.04
CA ARG A 110 -1.94 26.94 -1.12
C ARG A 110 -1.18 26.50 -2.36
N ILE A 111 -0.17 25.65 -2.16
CA ILE A 111 0.50 24.92 -3.22
C ILE A 111 -0.12 23.52 -3.32
N GLY A 112 -0.65 23.15 -4.49
CA GLY A 112 -1.03 21.76 -4.76
C GLY A 112 0.18 20.92 -5.17
N ARG A 113 0.80 21.27 -6.30
CA ARG A 113 1.99 20.59 -6.82
C ARG A 113 3.00 21.59 -7.33
N ILE A 114 4.23 21.51 -6.86
CA ILE A 114 5.38 22.24 -7.43
C ILE A 114 5.76 21.55 -8.75
N LYS A 115 5.80 22.33 -9.83
CA LYS A 115 6.20 21.85 -11.16
C LYS A 115 7.68 22.09 -11.40
N GLN A 116 8.18 23.25 -10.98
CA GLN A 116 9.59 23.62 -11.14
C GLN A 116 10.02 24.58 -10.02
N PHE A 117 11.23 24.42 -9.50
CA PHE A 117 11.79 25.31 -8.48
C PHE A 117 12.43 26.58 -9.06
N GLY A 118 13.02 26.50 -10.25
CA GLY A 118 13.67 27.64 -10.92
C GLY A 118 15.12 27.89 -10.48
N PRO A 119 15.82 28.83 -11.14
CA PRO A 119 17.21 29.19 -10.83
C PRO A 119 17.34 29.84 -9.44
N VAL A 120 16.48 30.80 -9.11
CA VAL A 120 16.56 31.55 -7.83
C VAL A 120 16.53 30.60 -6.62
N TRP A 121 15.69 29.56 -6.68
CA TRP A 121 15.64 28.56 -5.61
C TRP A 121 16.90 27.70 -5.55
N GLN A 122 17.44 27.29 -6.70
CA GLN A 122 18.66 26.49 -6.77
C GLN A 122 19.90 27.25 -6.31
N ASP A 123 19.99 28.54 -6.63
CA ASP A 123 21.08 29.41 -6.20
C ASP A 123 21.02 29.64 -4.69
N LYS A 124 19.82 29.91 -4.15
CA LYS A 124 19.64 30.01 -2.69
C LYS A 124 19.99 28.71 -1.98
N LEU A 125 19.56 27.55 -2.49
CA LEU A 125 19.95 26.25 -1.93
C LEU A 125 21.48 26.08 -1.93
N SER A 126 22.14 26.42 -3.04
CA SER A 126 23.59 26.34 -3.17
C SER A 126 24.30 27.21 -2.15
N TYR A 127 23.82 28.44 -1.97
CA TYR A 127 24.34 29.38 -0.98
C TYR A 127 24.21 28.84 0.45
N LEU A 128 23.03 28.34 0.83
CA LEU A 128 22.80 27.76 2.17
C LEU A 128 23.72 26.56 2.48
N LEU A 129 24.00 25.72 1.48
CA LEU A 129 24.80 24.51 1.68
C LEU A 129 26.31 24.76 1.63
N HIS A 130 26.78 25.62 0.73
CA HIS A 130 28.22 25.77 0.47
C HIS A 130 28.82 27.00 1.12
N VAL A 131 28.07 28.09 1.25
CA VAL A 131 28.54 29.34 1.86
C VAL A 131 28.22 29.34 3.35
N GLU A 132 26.94 29.18 3.71
CA GLU A 132 26.51 29.14 5.11
C GLU A 132 26.77 27.79 5.80
N LYS A 133 27.12 26.75 5.03
CA LYS A 133 27.43 25.39 5.53
C LYS A 133 26.33 24.80 6.41
N LEU A 134 25.06 25.11 6.11
CA LEU A 134 23.92 24.57 6.83
C LEU A 134 23.72 23.08 6.57
N SER A 135 23.19 22.37 7.57
CA SER A 135 22.76 20.98 7.38
C SER A 135 21.60 20.89 6.38
N TYR A 136 21.44 19.73 5.73
CA TYR A 136 20.29 19.50 4.83
C TYR A 136 18.94 19.73 5.49
N TYR A 137 18.83 19.43 6.79
CA TYR A 137 17.61 19.69 7.55
C TYR A 137 17.36 21.20 7.73
N ALA A 138 18.39 21.96 8.11
CA ALA A 138 18.29 23.42 8.26
C ALA A 138 17.95 24.08 6.91
N ALA A 139 18.64 23.72 5.83
CA ALA A 139 18.34 24.22 4.49
C ALA A 139 16.90 23.90 4.04
N ALA A 140 16.40 22.69 4.34
CA ALA A 140 15.02 22.30 4.02
C ALA A 140 13.99 23.17 4.77
N LYS A 141 14.25 23.45 6.06
CA LYS A 141 13.42 24.34 6.87
C LYS A 141 13.41 25.77 6.33
N HIS A 142 14.57 26.30 5.92
CA HIS A 142 14.66 27.64 5.31
C HIS A 142 13.90 27.74 3.99
N LEU A 143 13.98 26.71 3.15
CA LEU A 143 13.37 26.69 1.82
C LEU A 143 11.92 26.19 1.82
N LYS A 144 11.36 25.84 2.99
CA LYS A 144 10.01 25.29 3.17
C LYS A 144 9.72 24.06 2.29
N VAL A 145 10.69 23.14 2.20
CA VAL A 145 10.58 21.89 1.45
C VAL A 145 10.90 20.68 2.31
N ASP A 146 10.54 19.49 1.82
CA ASP A 146 11.00 18.24 2.42
C ASP A 146 12.52 18.02 2.24
N ILE A 147 13.16 17.39 3.23
CA ILE A 147 14.60 17.10 3.23
C ILE A 147 15.04 16.24 2.03
N GLY A 148 14.17 15.35 1.52
CA GLY A 148 14.41 14.57 0.32
C GLY A 148 14.57 15.43 -0.92
N THR A 149 13.84 16.55 -1.00
CA THR A 149 13.99 17.53 -2.10
C THR A 149 15.36 18.18 -2.05
N VAL A 150 15.80 18.62 -0.87
CA VAL A 150 17.15 19.18 -0.69
C VAL A 150 18.23 18.19 -1.11
N LYS A 151 18.15 16.94 -0.64
CA LYS A 151 19.11 15.88 -1.01
C LYS A 151 19.14 15.63 -2.52
N LYS A 152 17.96 15.60 -3.16
CA LYS A 152 17.84 15.43 -4.62
C LYS A 152 18.55 16.54 -5.37
N TYR A 153 18.29 17.80 -5.04
CA TYR A 153 18.86 18.95 -5.76
C TYR A 153 20.34 19.19 -5.43
N ALA A 154 20.78 18.91 -4.20
CA ALA A 154 22.20 18.88 -3.85
C ALA A 154 22.96 17.82 -4.69
N GLY A 155 22.39 16.63 -4.85
CA GLY A 155 22.98 15.55 -5.65
C GLY A 155 22.98 15.80 -7.16
N LEU A 156 22.03 16.58 -7.69
CA LEU A 156 22.01 16.96 -9.10
C LEU A 156 23.16 17.93 -9.43
N LYS A 157 23.45 18.90 -8.55
CA LYS A 157 24.63 19.78 -8.73
C LYS A 157 25.94 19.00 -8.62
N ALA A 158 26.07 18.04 -7.70
CA ALA A 158 27.23 17.16 -7.63
C ALA A 158 27.46 16.38 -8.94
N LYS A 159 26.41 15.99 -9.67
CA LYS A 159 26.49 15.38 -11.01
C LYS A 159 26.81 16.36 -12.14
N THR A 160 26.41 17.63 -12.01
CA THR A 160 26.74 18.67 -13.01
C THR A 160 28.17 19.20 -12.82
N LEU A 161 28.64 19.29 -11.58
CA LEU A 161 30.01 19.66 -11.20
C LEU A 161 31.02 18.51 -11.41
N SER A 162 30.58 17.25 -11.44
CA SER A 162 31.45 16.09 -11.75
C SER A 162 31.86 15.97 -13.23
N ASN A 163 31.49 16.94 -14.09
CA ASN A 163 32.10 17.09 -15.42
C ASN A 163 33.37 17.96 -15.39
N TYR A 164 33.82 18.41 -14.22
CA TYR A 164 35.17 18.91 -14.01
C TYR A 164 35.90 17.99 -13.01
N SER A 165 36.91 17.31 -13.55
CA SER A 165 37.94 16.49 -12.88
C SER A 165 38.11 16.73 -11.37
N GLU A 166 37.75 15.74 -10.54
CA GLU A 166 38.35 15.59 -9.20
C GLU A 166 39.67 14.81 -9.33
N PRO A 167 40.67 15.07 -8.47
CA PRO A 167 42.06 14.70 -8.71
C PRO A 167 42.22 13.18 -8.77
N THR A 168 42.70 12.71 -9.92
CA THR A 168 43.06 11.32 -10.25
C THR A 168 43.80 10.62 -9.09
N ASP A 169 44.61 11.38 -8.36
CA ASP A 169 45.43 10.96 -7.22
C ASP A 169 44.64 10.32 -6.05
N LEU A 170 43.46 10.83 -5.66
CA LEU A 170 42.72 10.23 -4.53
C LEU A 170 42.04 8.91 -4.93
N LEU A 171 41.50 8.85 -6.16
CA LEU A 171 40.89 7.63 -6.69
C LEU A 171 41.95 6.54 -6.86
N GLU A 172 43.08 6.86 -7.46
CA GLU A 172 44.22 5.95 -7.63
C GLU A 172 44.71 5.42 -6.27
N ARG A 173 44.92 6.29 -5.27
CA ARG A 173 45.31 5.86 -3.91
C ARG A 173 44.30 4.91 -3.28
N LYS A 174 42.99 5.16 -3.44
CA LYS A 174 41.94 4.30 -2.89
C LYS A 174 41.86 2.96 -3.64
N GLN A 175 42.07 2.98 -4.95
CA GLN A 175 42.19 1.79 -5.77
C GLN A 175 43.40 0.94 -5.35
N ASP A 176 44.56 1.55 -5.13
CA ASP A 176 45.77 0.87 -4.66
C ASP A 176 45.58 0.27 -3.27
N GLN A 177 44.96 1.00 -2.34
CA GLN A 177 44.60 0.48 -1.01
C GLN A 177 43.72 -0.77 -1.11
N TRP A 178 42.77 -0.79 -2.04
CA TRP A 178 41.90 -1.93 -2.24
C TRP A 178 42.62 -3.13 -2.88
N LEU A 179 43.50 -2.89 -3.86
CA LEU A 179 44.33 -3.94 -4.45
C LEU A 179 45.29 -4.55 -3.42
N GLN A 180 45.90 -3.71 -2.57
CA GLN A 180 46.79 -4.16 -1.52
C GLN A 180 46.04 -5.02 -0.49
N LEU A 181 44.85 -4.57 -0.05
CA LEU A 181 43.98 -5.34 0.83
C LEU A 181 43.60 -6.71 0.22
N CYS A 182 43.39 -6.77 -1.10
CA CYS A 182 43.14 -8.04 -1.79
C CYS A 182 44.39 -8.95 -1.86
N LYS A 183 45.59 -8.37 -2.01
CA LYS A 183 46.87 -9.11 -2.01
C LYS A 183 47.23 -9.66 -0.64
N ASP A 184 47.02 -8.87 0.41
CA ASP A 184 47.32 -9.26 1.80
C ASP A 184 46.35 -10.34 2.32
N SER A 185 45.20 -10.50 1.66
CA SER A 185 44.14 -11.43 2.06
C SER A 185 43.60 -12.25 0.88
N PRO A 186 44.42 -13.10 0.24
CA PRO A 186 44.08 -13.78 -1.02
C PRO A 186 42.93 -14.80 -0.90
N ASN A 187 42.66 -15.28 0.31
CA ASN A 187 41.62 -16.28 0.59
C ASN A 187 40.29 -15.68 1.08
N LEU A 188 40.18 -14.35 1.18
CA LEU A 188 38.97 -13.70 1.68
C LEU A 188 38.01 -13.33 0.53
N THR A 189 36.72 -13.53 0.77
CA THR A 189 35.68 -13.09 -0.16
C THR A 189 35.50 -11.57 -0.07
N THR A 190 34.98 -10.96 -1.13
CA THR A 190 34.63 -9.53 -1.15
C THR A 190 33.77 -9.11 0.06
N SER A 191 32.90 -10.00 0.56
CA SER A 191 32.09 -9.75 1.76
C SER A 191 32.92 -9.66 3.04
N LYS A 192 33.96 -10.50 3.18
CA LYS A 192 34.88 -10.44 4.33
C LYS A 192 35.81 -9.22 4.24
N LEU A 193 36.34 -8.92 3.06
CA LEU A 193 37.16 -7.72 2.82
C LEU A 193 36.38 -6.43 3.10
N ARG A 194 35.11 -6.37 2.69
CA ARG A 194 34.21 -5.25 3.02
C ARG A 194 34.00 -5.08 4.52
N LYS A 195 34.00 -6.17 5.30
CA LYS A 195 33.85 -6.09 6.76
C LYS A 195 35.13 -5.60 7.44
N GLN A 196 36.30 -5.92 6.88
CA GLN A 196 37.58 -5.41 7.38
C GLN A 196 37.72 -3.91 7.11
N GLU A 197 37.44 -3.47 5.88
CA GLU A 197 37.59 -2.06 5.49
C GLU A 197 36.28 -1.48 4.91
N PRO A 198 35.27 -1.24 5.76
CA PRO A 198 33.94 -0.82 5.33
C PRO A 198 33.93 0.59 4.73
N ALA A 199 34.77 1.49 5.24
CA ALA A 199 34.88 2.87 4.75
C ALA A 199 35.49 2.91 3.35
N LEU A 200 36.57 2.16 3.11
CA LEU A 200 37.22 2.05 1.81
C LEU A 200 36.27 1.46 0.75
N TYR A 201 35.62 0.35 1.06
CA TYR A 201 34.65 -0.28 0.16
C TYR A 201 33.48 0.65 -0.17
N ALA A 202 32.91 1.33 0.83
CA ALA A 202 31.80 2.24 0.63
C ALA A 202 32.19 3.48 -0.21
N TRP A 203 33.44 3.94 -0.10
CA TRP A 203 33.96 5.02 -0.92
C TRP A 203 34.11 4.57 -2.38
N LEU A 204 34.85 3.49 -2.66
CA LEU A 204 35.04 2.97 -4.01
C LEU A 204 33.72 2.57 -4.69
N TYR A 205 32.76 2.04 -3.94
CA TYR A 205 31.44 1.70 -4.47
C TYR A 205 30.66 2.93 -4.98
N ARG A 206 30.89 4.11 -4.40
CA ARG A 206 30.22 5.36 -4.80
C ARG A 206 30.93 6.08 -5.95
N HIS A 207 32.26 6.01 -5.99
CA HIS A 207 33.09 6.77 -6.93
C HIS A 207 33.52 5.96 -8.16
N ASP A 208 33.80 4.66 -8.02
CA ASP A 208 34.17 3.78 -9.16
C ASP A 208 33.69 2.34 -8.95
N LYS A 209 32.37 2.17 -9.05
CA LYS A 209 31.71 0.88 -8.86
C LYS A 209 32.17 -0.17 -9.87
N GLN A 210 32.39 0.22 -11.13
CA GLN A 210 32.74 -0.74 -12.18
C GLN A 210 34.15 -1.30 -11.95
N TRP A 211 35.11 -0.43 -11.62
CA TRP A 211 36.45 -0.86 -11.25
C TRP A 211 36.43 -1.75 -10.01
N LEU A 212 35.71 -1.35 -8.95
CA LEU A 212 35.64 -2.13 -7.72
C LEU A 212 35.12 -3.55 -7.99
N HIS A 213 34.08 -3.70 -8.81
CA HIS A 213 33.54 -5.00 -9.17
C HIS A 213 34.49 -5.84 -10.03
N LYS A 214 35.31 -5.21 -10.88
CA LYS A 214 36.29 -5.90 -11.75
C LYS A 214 37.47 -6.45 -10.95
N TYR A 215 37.97 -5.70 -9.97
CA TYR A 215 39.18 -6.04 -9.21
C TYR A 215 38.92 -6.63 -7.83
N SER A 216 37.66 -6.78 -7.41
CA SER A 216 37.32 -7.51 -6.18
C SER A 216 37.33 -9.04 -6.39
N PRO A 217 37.71 -9.84 -5.38
CA PRO A 217 37.66 -11.30 -5.46
C PRO A 217 36.24 -11.78 -5.80
N LYS A 218 36.10 -12.48 -6.91
CA LYS A 218 34.82 -13.06 -7.31
C LYS A 218 34.37 -14.03 -6.24
N THR A 219 33.31 -13.70 -5.51
CA THR A 219 32.65 -14.66 -4.65
C THR A 219 32.23 -15.83 -5.54
N ARG A 220 32.66 -17.05 -5.23
CA ARG A 220 31.97 -18.24 -5.76
C ARG A 220 30.51 -18.05 -5.38
N ARG A 221 29.65 -17.75 -6.35
CA ARG A 221 28.21 -17.68 -6.09
C ARG A 221 27.89 -18.99 -5.37
N ASN A 222 27.50 -18.91 -4.10
CA ASN A 222 26.78 -20.03 -3.52
C ASN A 222 25.61 -20.22 -4.48
N GLN A 223 25.65 -21.28 -5.26
CA GLN A 223 24.44 -21.80 -5.86
C GLN A 223 23.54 -21.96 -4.65
N THR A 224 22.55 -21.09 -4.49
CA THR A 224 21.40 -21.44 -3.67
C THR A 224 20.98 -22.75 -4.28
N THR A 225 21.29 -23.84 -3.60
CA THR A 225 20.67 -25.12 -3.88
C THR A 225 19.20 -24.78 -3.80
N ASN A 226 18.56 -24.68 -4.96
CA ASN A 226 17.12 -24.66 -5.01
C ASN A 226 16.79 -26.04 -4.47
N THR A 227 16.63 -26.16 -3.15
CA THR A 227 16.10 -27.34 -2.51
C THR A 227 14.68 -27.38 -3.04
N ARG A 228 14.56 -27.98 -4.22
CA ARG A 228 13.30 -28.26 -4.89
C ARG A 228 12.56 -29.08 -3.84
N VAL A 229 11.64 -28.41 -3.15
CA VAL A 229 10.84 -29.02 -2.09
C VAL A 229 10.23 -30.28 -2.69
N ASP A 230 10.63 -31.44 -2.17
CA ASP A 230 9.97 -32.68 -2.51
C ASP A 230 8.58 -32.64 -1.86
N TRP A 231 7.60 -32.26 -2.66
CA TRP A 231 6.22 -32.15 -2.22
C TRP A 231 5.66 -33.51 -1.80
N ARG A 232 6.14 -34.63 -2.35
CA ARG A 232 5.65 -35.96 -1.98
C ARG A 232 6.16 -36.37 -0.60
N GLU A 233 7.42 -36.10 -0.30
CA GLU A 233 7.98 -36.36 1.02
C GLU A 233 7.33 -35.46 2.07
N ARG A 234 7.24 -34.16 1.78
CA ARG A 234 6.58 -33.20 2.68
C ARG A 234 5.11 -33.53 2.92
N ASP A 235 4.38 -33.99 1.91
CA ASP A 235 2.98 -34.41 2.06
C ASP A 235 2.85 -35.62 3.00
N ARG A 236 3.76 -36.60 2.91
CA ARG A 236 3.78 -37.74 3.84
C ARG A 236 4.11 -37.35 5.27
N GLU A 237 5.09 -36.47 5.47
CA GLU A 237 5.48 -35.99 6.80
C GLU A 237 4.33 -35.19 7.44
N LEU A 238 3.79 -34.23 6.68
CA LEU A 238 2.71 -33.38 7.14
C LEU A 238 1.44 -34.18 7.47
N LEU A 239 1.12 -35.20 6.68
CA LEU A 239 -0.01 -36.08 6.97
C LEU A 239 0.15 -36.76 8.35
N ARG A 240 1.34 -37.27 8.67
CA ARG A 240 1.60 -37.91 9.98
C ARG A 240 1.38 -36.94 11.13
N ASP A 241 1.87 -35.70 10.99
CA ASP A 241 1.69 -34.67 12.01
C ASP A 241 0.20 -34.32 12.18
N ILE A 242 -0.52 -34.18 11.06
CA ILE A 242 -1.96 -33.89 11.06
C ILE A 242 -2.76 -35.03 11.71
N GLU A 243 -2.43 -36.30 11.45
CA GLU A 243 -3.09 -37.46 12.08
C GLU A 243 -2.92 -37.46 13.61
N VAL A 244 -1.75 -37.06 14.12
CA VAL A 244 -1.51 -36.90 15.55
C VAL A 244 -2.39 -35.80 16.13
N ILE A 245 -2.43 -34.64 15.48
CA ILE A 245 -3.27 -33.50 15.90
C ILE A 245 -4.75 -33.86 15.87
N VAL A 246 -5.23 -34.54 14.84
CA VAL A 246 -6.64 -34.95 14.72
C VAL A 246 -7.01 -35.90 15.85
N ARG A 247 -6.18 -36.90 16.16
CA ARG A 247 -6.41 -37.79 17.32
C ARG A 247 -6.47 -37.02 18.63
N LYS A 248 -5.56 -36.07 18.85
CA LYS A 248 -5.57 -35.19 20.02
C LYS A 248 -6.87 -34.39 20.13
N LEU A 249 -7.33 -33.79 19.04
CA LEU A 249 -8.56 -32.98 19.01
C LEU A 249 -9.82 -33.82 19.22
N LEU A 250 -9.85 -35.05 18.70
CA LEU A 250 -10.96 -36.00 18.91
C LEU A 250 -11.00 -36.53 20.36
N GLY A 251 -9.85 -36.62 21.02
CA GLY A 251 -9.73 -37.06 22.42
C GLY A 251 -10.06 -35.98 23.46
N ALA A 252 -10.43 -34.75 23.04
CA ALA A 252 -10.80 -33.70 23.97
C ALA A 252 -12.10 -34.04 24.73
N SER A 253 -12.14 -33.74 26.03
CA SER A 253 -13.30 -34.01 26.90
C SER A 253 -14.60 -33.37 26.37
N LYS A 254 -14.49 -32.16 25.83
CA LYS A 254 -15.56 -31.47 25.11
C LYS A 254 -15.26 -31.49 23.60
N PRO A 255 -16.22 -31.86 22.74
CA PRO A 255 -16.02 -31.92 21.30
C PRO A 255 -15.53 -30.59 20.71
N ILE A 256 -14.41 -30.65 19.99
CA ILE A 256 -13.86 -29.54 19.19
C ILE A 256 -14.16 -29.81 17.72
N ARG A 257 -14.72 -28.83 17.01
CA ARG A 257 -14.99 -28.96 15.57
C ARG A 257 -13.69 -29.08 14.78
N LEU A 258 -13.60 -30.11 13.95
CA LEU A 258 -12.47 -30.28 13.04
C LEU A 258 -12.69 -29.46 11.77
N THR A 259 -11.86 -28.44 11.57
CA THR A 259 -11.79 -27.64 10.34
C THR A 259 -10.34 -27.55 9.89
N ILE A 260 -10.10 -27.33 8.59
CA ILE A 260 -8.74 -27.13 8.04
C ILE A 260 -8.03 -26.02 8.81
N GLY A 261 -8.72 -24.91 9.07
CA GLY A 261 -8.16 -23.79 9.84
C GLY A 261 -7.80 -24.14 11.28
N ARG A 262 -8.60 -24.97 11.97
CA ARG A 262 -8.29 -25.43 13.34
C ARG A 262 -7.07 -26.34 13.33
N ILE A 263 -7.06 -27.34 12.46
CA ILE A 263 -5.96 -28.31 12.34
C ILE A 263 -4.66 -27.59 11.95
N GLY A 264 -4.71 -26.69 10.95
CA GLY A 264 -3.58 -25.89 10.49
C GLY A 264 -2.95 -25.02 11.58
N LYS A 265 -3.76 -24.44 12.47
CA LYS A 265 -3.26 -23.67 13.62
C LYS A 265 -2.56 -24.56 14.64
N GLU A 266 -3.10 -25.74 14.93
CA GLU A 266 -2.51 -26.68 15.90
C GLU A 266 -1.16 -27.23 15.42
N VAL A 267 -1.03 -27.55 14.12
CA VAL A 267 0.25 -27.99 13.52
C VAL A 267 1.19 -26.82 13.18
N ARG A 268 0.78 -25.58 13.44
CA ARG A 268 1.54 -24.34 13.13
C ARG A 268 1.93 -24.17 11.66
N LEU A 269 1.18 -24.79 10.76
CA LEU A 269 1.40 -24.74 9.31
C LEU A 269 0.15 -24.27 8.56
N LEU A 270 -0.67 -23.41 9.17
CA LEU A 270 -1.85 -22.83 8.54
C LEU A 270 -1.53 -22.17 7.17
N PRO A 271 -0.49 -21.32 7.03
CA PRO A 271 -0.20 -20.71 5.73
C PRO A 271 0.15 -21.74 4.65
N LEU A 272 0.83 -22.84 5.03
CA LEU A 272 1.16 -23.91 4.11
C LEU A 272 -0.11 -24.60 3.58
N LEU A 273 -1.05 -24.89 4.47
CA LEU A 273 -2.35 -25.48 4.11
C LEU A 273 -3.24 -24.49 3.34
N GLU A 274 -3.11 -23.18 3.54
CA GLU A 274 -3.89 -22.21 2.77
C GLU A 274 -3.32 -21.98 1.37
N GLN A 275 -1.99 -21.99 1.23
CA GLN A 275 -1.31 -21.62 -0.02
C GLN A 275 -0.96 -22.80 -0.93
N HIS A 276 -0.78 -23.99 -0.37
CA HIS A 276 -0.15 -25.12 -1.09
C HIS A 276 -0.89 -26.45 -0.91
N LEU A 277 -2.15 -26.45 -0.48
CA LEU A 277 -2.94 -27.68 -0.33
C LEU A 277 -3.17 -28.43 -1.65
N ASP A 278 -3.12 -27.71 -2.78
CA ASP A 278 -3.16 -28.28 -4.13
C ASP A 278 -1.99 -29.23 -4.42
N LYS A 279 -0.85 -29.03 -3.74
CA LYS A 279 0.37 -29.84 -3.89
C LYS A 279 0.48 -30.98 -2.88
N LEU A 280 -0.45 -31.06 -1.92
CA LEU A 280 -0.44 -32.00 -0.81
C LEU A 280 -1.63 -32.96 -0.94
N SER A 281 -1.60 -33.84 -1.93
CA SER A 281 -2.76 -34.65 -2.33
C SER A 281 -3.22 -35.63 -1.24
N LEU A 282 -2.30 -36.25 -0.52
CA LEU A 282 -2.61 -37.16 0.59
C LEU A 282 -3.21 -36.40 1.76
N THR A 283 -2.55 -35.31 2.17
CA THR A 283 -3.05 -34.42 3.23
C THR A 283 -4.42 -33.85 2.88
N ARG A 284 -4.62 -33.39 1.64
CA ARG A 284 -5.89 -32.83 1.18
C ARG A 284 -7.02 -33.84 1.28
N ARG A 285 -6.79 -35.07 0.83
CA ARG A 285 -7.78 -36.14 0.93
C ARG A 285 -8.13 -36.45 2.38
N TYR A 286 -7.11 -36.63 3.22
CA TYR A 286 -7.33 -36.90 4.64
C TYR A 286 -8.12 -35.77 5.33
N LEU A 287 -7.76 -34.51 5.06
CA LEU A 287 -8.49 -33.35 5.60
C LEU A 287 -9.95 -33.31 5.13
N GLN A 288 -10.25 -33.71 3.90
CA GLN A 288 -11.64 -33.82 3.42
C GLN A 288 -12.42 -34.89 4.19
N ASP A 289 -11.77 -36.00 4.54
CA ASP A 289 -12.41 -37.11 5.25
C ASP A 289 -12.66 -36.79 6.73
N VAL A 290 -11.77 -36.02 7.39
CA VAL A 290 -11.87 -35.74 8.83
C VAL A 290 -12.55 -34.42 9.20
N THR A 291 -12.66 -33.48 8.25
CA THR A 291 -13.25 -32.18 8.55
C THR A 291 -14.77 -32.24 8.57
N GLU A 292 -15.37 -31.44 9.45
CA GLU A 292 -16.80 -31.53 9.73
C GLU A 292 -17.54 -30.29 9.23
N THR A 293 -18.68 -30.53 8.57
CA THR A 293 -19.70 -29.51 8.40
C THR A 293 -20.28 -29.09 9.76
N THR A 294 -20.99 -27.95 9.78
CA THR A 294 -21.64 -27.48 11.00
C THR A 294 -22.64 -28.53 11.52
N GLU A 295 -23.41 -29.15 10.62
CA GLU A 295 -24.39 -30.18 10.98
C GLU A 295 -23.73 -31.46 11.52
N GLN A 296 -22.68 -31.97 10.86
CA GLN A 296 -21.94 -33.14 11.33
C GLN A 296 -21.39 -32.92 12.74
N PHE A 297 -20.83 -31.74 12.99
CA PHE A 297 -20.31 -31.38 14.31
C PHE A 297 -21.43 -31.27 15.36
N GLN A 298 -22.59 -30.69 15.02
CA GLN A 298 -23.74 -30.64 15.92
C GLN A 298 -24.24 -32.04 16.27
N ILE A 299 -24.35 -32.95 15.29
CA ILE A 299 -24.71 -34.36 15.50
C ILE A 299 -23.71 -35.05 16.44
N ARG A 300 -22.40 -34.81 16.27
CA ARG A 300 -21.39 -35.37 17.18
C ARG A 300 -21.52 -34.82 18.60
N ARG A 301 -21.82 -33.53 18.76
CA ARG A 301 -22.10 -32.90 20.07
C ARG A 301 -23.35 -33.45 20.73
N VAL A 302 -24.40 -33.77 19.96
CA VAL A 302 -25.61 -34.44 20.47
C VAL A 302 -25.24 -35.80 21.06
N LYS A 303 -24.50 -36.64 20.30
CA LYS A 303 -24.05 -37.95 20.77
C LYS A 303 -23.16 -37.85 22.01
N TRP A 304 -22.28 -36.86 22.05
CA TRP A 304 -21.45 -36.58 23.22
C TRP A 304 -22.30 -36.16 24.44
N ALA A 305 -23.25 -35.25 24.28
CA ALA A 305 -24.11 -34.78 25.35
C ALA A 305 -24.93 -35.92 25.97
N VAL A 306 -25.42 -36.85 25.14
CA VAL A 306 -26.13 -38.05 25.64
C VAL A 306 -25.21 -38.91 26.50
N LYS A 307 -23.99 -39.21 26.04
CA LYS A 307 -23.01 -39.99 26.81
C LYS A 307 -22.68 -39.32 28.15
N GLU A 308 -22.52 -38.01 28.14
CA GLU A 308 -22.22 -37.22 29.32
C GLU A 308 -23.39 -37.22 30.33
N LEU A 309 -24.64 -37.08 29.86
CA LEU A 309 -25.83 -37.18 30.71
C LEU A 309 -25.94 -38.56 31.36
N LEU A 310 -25.69 -39.64 30.59
CA LEU A 310 -25.68 -41.00 31.11
C LEU A 310 -24.61 -41.21 32.19
N HIS A 311 -23.40 -40.70 31.95
CA HIS A 311 -22.31 -40.75 32.92
C HIS A 311 -22.64 -40.00 34.22
N GLN A 312 -23.40 -38.90 34.12
CA GLN A 312 -23.86 -38.11 35.27
C GLN A 312 -25.16 -38.64 35.90
N HIS A 313 -25.65 -39.82 35.49
CA HIS A 313 -26.93 -40.40 35.93
C HIS A 313 -28.13 -39.45 35.77
N GLN A 314 -28.12 -38.63 34.73
CA GLN A 314 -29.19 -37.69 34.41
C GLN A 314 -30.12 -38.24 33.32
N GLU A 315 -31.39 -37.84 33.38
CA GLU A 315 -32.37 -38.21 32.36
C GLU A 315 -32.01 -37.63 30.99
N VAL A 316 -32.09 -38.46 29.95
CA VAL A 316 -31.80 -38.07 28.56
C VAL A 316 -33.07 -37.55 27.89
N VAL A 317 -33.28 -36.24 27.97
CA VAL A 317 -34.40 -35.50 27.36
C VAL A 317 -33.92 -34.40 26.42
N ASP A 318 -34.75 -34.05 25.42
CA ASP A 318 -34.40 -33.14 24.32
C ASP A 318 -33.78 -31.82 24.79
N TRP A 319 -34.41 -31.13 25.75
CA TRP A 319 -33.92 -29.82 26.22
C TRP A 319 -32.55 -29.92 26.93
N ARG A 320 -32.27 -31.00 27.67
CA ARG A 320 -30.96 -31.21 28.35
C ARG A 320 -29.87 -31.48 27.33
N ILE A 321 -30.18 -32.30 26.32
CA ILE A 321 -29.28 -32.56 25.19
C ILE A 321 -28.94 -31.24 24.50
N ARG A 322 -29.94 -30.43 24.12
CA ARG A 322 -29.72 -29.13 23.45
C ARG A 322 -28.85 -28.20 24.28
N ARG A 323 -29.13 -28.10 25.59
CA ARG A 323 -28.38 -27.25 26.52
C ARG A 323 -26.92 -27.68 26.63
N LEU A 324 -26.67 -28.96 26.88
CA LEU A 324 -25.31 -29.48 27.04
C LEU A 324 -24.53 -29.48 25.72
N ALA A 325 -25.18 -29.88 24.63
CA ALA A 325 -24.66 -29.79 23.27
C ALA A 325 -24.64 -28.35 22.73
N GLY A 326 -24.98 -27.32 23.52
CA GLY A 326 -24.98 -25.90 23.16
C GLY A 326 -25.53 -25.63 21.76
N LEU A 327 -26.73 -26.14 21.50
CA LEU A 327 -27.50 -25.94 20.28
C LEU A 327 -28.42 -24.73 20.43
N LYS A 328 -28.67 -24.02 19.32
CA LYS A 328 -29.69 -22.96 19.26
C LYS A 328 -31.08 -23.59 19.09
N ASP A 329 -32.14 -22.79 19.22
CA ASP A 329 -33.51 -23.26 18.99
C ASP A 329 -33.72 -23.68 17.53
N THR A 330 -33.11 -22.93 16.60
CA THR A 330 -33.08 -23.26 15.17
C THR A 330 -31.92 -24.22 14.86
N ILE A 331 -32.28 -25.46 14.51
CA ILE A 331 -31.35 -26.52 14.07
C ILE A 331 -31.86 -27.18 12.80
N SER A 332 -30.97 -27.83 12.05
CA SER A 332 -31.35 -28.58 10.85
C SER A 332 -32.20 -29.82 11.19
N ASP A 333 -32.99 -30.28 10.22
CA ASP A 333 -33.80 -31.49 10.35
C ASP A 333 -32.94 -32.73 10.67
N SER A 334 -31.74 -32.80 10.12
CA SER A 334 -30.77 -33.88 10.38
C SER A 334 -30.40 -33.94 11.87
N VAL A 335 -30.12 -32.80 12.50
CA VAL A 335 -29.78 -32.70 13.92
C VAL A 335 -31.00 -33.00 14.79
N SER A 336 -32.17 -32.46 14.43
CA SER A 336 -33.44 -32.73 15.13
C SER A 336 -33.78 -34.23 15.13
N LYS A 337 -33.66 -34.89 13.97
CA LYS A 337 -33.89 -36.34 13.83
C LYS A 337 -32.93 -37.14 14.70
N GLU A 338 -31.66 -36.75 14.79
CA GLU A 338 -30.70 -37.43 15.65
C GLU A 338 -31.06 -37.27 17.14
N ILE A 339 -31.48 -36.07 17.60
CA ILE A 339 -31.90 -35.88 18.99
C ILE A 339 -33.09 -36.78 19.32
N ILE A 340 -34.12 -36.79 18.47
CA ILE A 340 -35.30 -37.64 18.65
C ILE A 340 -34.90 -39.12 18.69
N LYS A 341 -34.00 -39.55 17.80
CA LYS A 341 -33.48 -40.92 17.76
C LYS A 341 -32.78 -41.30 19.08
N GLN A 342 -31.92 -40.43 19.61
CA GLN A 342 -31.19 -40.69 20.86
C GLN A 342 -32.14 -40.77 22.07
N VAL A 343 -33.13 -39.86 22.16
CA VAL A 343 -34.14 -39.88 23.24
C VAL A 343 -34.99 -41.16 23.18
N LYS A 344 -35.44 -41.57 21.97
CA LYS A 344 -36.18 -42.83 21.79
C LYS A 344 -35.37 -44.05 22.21
N GLN A 345 -34.09 -44.11 21.81
CA GLN A 345 -33.19 -45.21 22.18
C GLN A 345 -32.90 -45.29 23.68
N TYR A 346 -32.90 -44.15 24.38
CA TYR A 346 -32.77 -44.12 25.84
C TYR A 346 -34.03 -44.67 26.51
N ARG A 347 -35.22 -44.19 26.09
CA ARG A 347 -36.52 -44.62 26.65
C ARG A 347 -36.87 -46.09 26.40
N SER A 348 -36.24 -46.74 25.42
CA SER A 348 -36.43 -48.18 25.19
C SER A 348 -35.52 -49.06 26.07
N LYS A 349 -34.57 -48.47 26.79
CA LYS A 349 -33.57 -49.18 27.63
C LYS A 349 -33.80 -48.97 29.13
N VAL A 350 -34.56 -47.95 29.49
CA VAL A 350 -35.05 -47.64 30.84
C VAL A 350 -36.51 -48.07 30.88
#